data_AF-F3Y9U8-F1
#
_entry.id   AF-F3Y9U8-F1
#
_cell.length_a   1.000
_cell.length_b   1.000
_cell.length_c   1.000
_cell.angle_alpha   90.00
_cell.angle_beta   90.00
_cell.angle_gamma   90.00
#
_symmetry.space_group_name_H-M   'P 1'
#
loop_
_entity.id
_entity.type
_entity.pdbx_description
1 polymer ?
#
loop_
_entity_poly.entity_id
_entity_poly.type
_entity_poly.pdbx_seq_one_letter_code
_entity_poly.pdbx_strand_id
1 'polypeptide(L)'
;MYHWRAIESSTALNPESKSYAYIAGQHAVQAAMDRRDIKAEVKIAEFYGSYKINYIYETSPLVSIIITNQTANLTSYLNNLIEKTIYSAYEILLPESLQDSVTINNKLIRFIAGTTRDKWIHSAKGEYIVLLDAGLVPTKSNWLKEMMNIGQQETVGLVTGKVVDHRYRIETVGVSIDKKKNRLLYPEKGTPGNSLGYYYRIALPRNIQAATEHCLLFKITDYLEVRGIDEQLGQEWMGVDLSLQFTSQLDKRNVYCSYAVFKAEEQRKVMDKKGTIKKFAENWTEMNLIDPYKNPNHL
;
A
#
# COMPACT_ATOMS: atom_id res chain seq x y z
N MET A 1 -37.19 -2.83 18.96
CA MET A 1 -37.39 -1.94 17.80
C MET A 1 -37.10 -0.51 18.24
N TYR A 2 -35.82 -0.12 18.26
CA TYR A 2 -35.41 1.22 18.69
C TYR A 2 -35.37 2.14 17.46
N HIS A 3 -36.28 3.11 17.41
CA HIS A 3 -36.29 4.15 16.41
C HIS A 3 -35.42 5.30 16.92
N TRP A 4 -34.26 5.50 16.29
CA TRP A 4 -33.39 6.64 16.57
C TRP A 4 -34.15 7.92 16.19
N ARG A 5 -34.55 8.74 17.19
CA ARG A 5 -35.14 10.06 16.94
C ARG A 5 -34.05 10.97 16.37
N ALA A 6 -33.93 11.00 15.05
CA ALA A 6 -33.11 11.98 14.35
C ALA A 6 -33.84 13.34 14.39
N ILE A 7 -33.47 14.17 15.35
CA ILE A 7 -33.85 15.59 15.37
C ILE A 7 -33.17 16.31 14.20
N GLU A 8 -33.82 17.33 13.64
CA GLU A 8 -33.41 18.07 12.43
C GLU A 8 -32.01 18.72 12.54
N SER A 9 -31.50 18.89 13.77
CA SER A 9 -30.14 19.36 14.10
C SER A 9 -29.12 18.22 14.31
N SER A 10 -29.46 16.99 13.94
CA SER A 10 -28.56 15.84 14.04
C SER A 10 -27.49 15.89 12.95
N THR A 11 -26.23 15.60 13.32
CA THR A 11 -25.12 15.41 12.38
C THR A 11 -25.38 14.33 11.34
N ALA A 12 -26.38 13.46 11.57
CA ALA A 12 -26.82 12.43 10.64
C ALA A 12 -27.66 12.95 9.46
N LEU A 13 -28.30 14.13 9.58
CA LEU A 13 -29.22 14.69 8.59
C LEU A 13 -28.61 15.82 7.77
N ASN A 14 -27.76 16.66 8.37
CA ASN A 14 -27.06 17.73 7.66
C ASN A 14 -25.65 17.94 8.27
N PRO A 15 -24.58 17.40 7.65
CA PRO A 15 -23.21 17.59 8.12
C PRO A 15 -22.81 19.06 8.25
N GLU A 16 -23.33 19.95 7.40
CA GLU A 16 -22.99 21.38 7.41
C GLU A 16 -23.60 22.13 8.61
N SER A 17 -24.67 21.61 9.20
CA SER A 17 -25.35 22.23 10.36
C SER A 17 -24.48 22.27 11.63
N LYS A 18 -23.38 21.49 11.68
CA LYS A 18 -22.46 21.39 12.82
C LYS A 18 -20.99 21.32 12.40
N SER A 19 -20.58 22.14 11.44
CA SER A 19 -19.16 22.24 10.99
C SER A 19 -18.17 22.43 12.14
N TYR A 20 -18.58 23.10 13.22
CA TYR A 20 -17.78 23.29 14.43
C TYR A 20 -17.30 21.97 15.03
N ALA A 21 -18.09 20.89 14.97
CA ALA A 21 -17.74 19.61 15.59
C ALA A 21 -16.59 18.93 14.83
N TYR A 22 -16.57 19.07 13.50
CA TYR A 22 -15.49 18.54 12.67
C TYR A 22 -14.20 19.34 12.86
N ILE A 23 -14.29 20.67 12.94
CA ILE A 23 -13.15 21.55 13.26
C ILE A 23 -12.61 21.22 14.66
N ALA A 24 -13.48 21.05 15.65
CA ALA A 24 -13.08 20.67 17.01
C ALA A 24 -12.33 19.33 17.03
N GLY A 25 -12.79 18.33 16.26
CA GLY A 25 -12.07 17.07 16.15
C GLY A 25 -10.74 17.20 15.38
N GLN A 26 -10.65 18.06 14.36
CA GLN A 26 -9.38 18.37 13.69
C GLN A 26 -8.38 18.97 14.69
N HIS A 27 -8.81 19.95 15.48
CA HIS A 27 -7.99 20.57 16.53
C HIS A 27 -7.61 19.57 17.62
N ALA A 28 -8.51 18.65 17.99
CA ALA A 28 -8.21 17.61 18.96
C ALA A 28 -7.11 16.67 18.48
N VAL A 29 -7.13 16.28 17.20
CA VAL A 29 -6.06 15.45 16.60
C VAL A 29 -4.78 16.26 16.43
N GLN A 30 -4.83 17.52 16.00
CA GLN A 30 -3.66 18.39 15.91
C GLN A 30 -2.99 18.56 17.28
N ALA A 31 -3.76 18.91 18.31
CA ALA A 31 -3.27 19.04 19.67
C ALA A 31 -2.68 17.72 20.21
N ALA A 32 -3.17 16.55 19.75
CA ALA A 32 -2.57 15.27 20.10
C ALA A 32 -1.21 15.03 19.41
N MET A 33 -1.02 15.52 18.19
CA MET A 33 0.29 15.52 17.52
C MET A 33 1.26 16.45 18.27
N ASP A 34 0.83 17.68 18.57
CA ASP A 34 1.64 18.69 19.26
C ASP A 34 2.08 18.21 20.65
N ARG A 35 1.17 17.60 21.44
CA ARG A 35 1.51 17.02 22.77
C ARG A 35 2.51 15.87 22.71
N ARG A 36 2.62 15.20 21.57
CA ARG A 36 3.54 14.06 21.34
C ARG A 36 4.82 14.50 20.62
N ASP A 37 4.98 15.81 20.39
CA ASP A 37 6.09 16.38 19.62
C ASP A 37 6.21 15.78 18.20
N ILE A 38 5.07 15.46 17.58
CA ILE A 38 5.01 14.95 16.22
C ILE A 38 4.73 16.11 15.27
N LYS A 39 5.72 16.46 14.45
CA LYS A 39 5.57 17.49 13.40
C LYS A 39 4.59 17.00 12.33
N ALA A 40 3.36 17.52 12.33
CA ALA A 40 2.36 17.19 11.33
C ALA A 40 1.30 18.31 11.19
N GLU A 41 0.70 18.37 10.01
CA GLU A 41 -0.49 19.18 9.73
C GLU A 41 -1.71 18.26 9.59
N VAL A 42 -2.69 18.43 10.47
CA VAL A 42 -3.95 17.69 10.42
C VAL A 42 -4.97 18.44 9.57
N LYS A 43 -5.57 17.74 8.60
CA LYS A 43 -6.66 18.25 7.75
C LYS A 43 -7.93 17.44 7.96
N ILE A 44 -9.08 18.09 7.79
CA ILE A 44 -10.34 17.37 7.57
C ILE A 44 -10.18 16.61 6.25
N ALA A 45 -10.43 15.30 6.27
CA ALA A 45 -10.34 14.46 5.08
C ALA A 45 -11.65 14.54 4.27
N GLU A 46 -11.70 13.84 3.14
CA GLU A 46 -12.83 13.86 2.20
C GLU A 46 -14.19 13.54 2.85
N PHE A 47 -14.19 12.69 3.88
CA PHE A 47 -15.42 12.29 4.57
C PHE A 47 -15.52 12.98 5.93
N TYR A 48 -16.68 13.59 6.20
CA TYR A 48 -16.95 14.24 7.47
C TYR A 48 -16.71 13.30 8.66
N GLY A 49 -16.08 13.83 9.70
CA GLY A 49 -15.66 13.06 10.88
C GLY A 49 -14.38 12.23 10.68
N SER A 50 -13.70 12.34 9.53
CA SER A 50 -12.39 11.75 9.29
C SER A 50 -11.31 12.82 9.12
N TYR A 51 -10.09 12.48 9.53
CA TYR A 51 -8.95 13.40 9.54
C TYR A 51 -7.74 12.77 8.86
N LYS A 52 -7.05 13.57 8.06
CA LYS A 52 -5.81 13.18 7.41
C LYS A 52 -4.65 13.87 8.11
N ILE A 53 -3.65 13.08 8.49
CA ILE A 53 -2.40 13.59 9.06
C ILE A 53 -1.37 13.68 7.93
N ASN A 54 -0.87 14.88 7.66
CA ASN A 54 0.27 15.08 6.79
C ASN A 54 1.50 15.30 7.68
N TYR A 55 2.32 14.27 7.83
CA TYR A 55 3.56 14.34 8.59
C TYR A 55 4.55 15.25 7.86
N ILE A 56 5.34 15.97 8.63
CA ILE A 56 6.36 16.89 8.13
C ILE A 56 7.72 16.25 8.41
N TYR A 57 8.44 15.94 7.34
CA TYR A 57 9.78 15.36 7.38
C TYR A 57 10.79 16.40 6.89
N GLU A 58 11.99 16.36 7.46
CA GLU A 58 13.09 17.27 7.09
C GLU A 58 13.71 16.89 5.74
N THR A 59 13.58 15.62 5.35
CA THR A 59 14.17 15.07 4.13
C THR A 59 13.10 14.50 3.20
N SER A 60 13.45 14.38 1.92
CA SER A 60 12.68 13.67 0.91
C SER A 60 13.59 12.57 0.36
N PRO A 61 13.64 11.39 1.01
CA PRO A 61 14.59 10.35 0.68
C PRO A 61 14.38 9.80 -0.74
N LEU A 62 15.46 9.30 -1.35
CA LEU A 62 15.37 8.68 -2.68
C LEU A 62 14.53 7.40 -2.62
N VAL A 63 13.58 7.27 -3.55
CA VAL A 63 12.77 6.05 -3.71
C VAL A 63 13.16 5.32 -5.00
N SER A 64 13.53 4.05 -4.91
CA SER A 64 13.73 3.19 -6.08
C SER A 64 12.47 2.38 -6.38
N ILE A 65 11.81 2.67 -7.49
CA ILE A 65 10.63 1.96 -7.97
C ILE A 65 11.09 0.81 -8.87
N ILE A 66 10.97 -0.41 -8.39
CA ILE A 66 11.33 -1.63 -9.13
C ILE A 66 10.10 -2.17 -9.83
N ILE A 67 10.15 -2.25 -11.16
CA ILE A 67 9.06 -2.84 -11.92
C ILE A 67 9.20 -4.36 -11.92
N THR A 68 8.14 -4.99 -11.45
CA THR A 68 8.12 -6.33 -10.88
C THR A 68 7.85 -7.43 -11.92
N ASN A 69 7.18 -7.08 -13.01
CA ASN A 69 6.77 -8.00 -14.07
C ASN A 69 6.71 -7.26 -15.42
N GLN A 70 6.07 -7.86 -16.43
CA GLN A 70 5.94 -7.31 -17.77
C GLN A 70 4.48 -7.01 -18.13
N THR A 71 4.26 -6.03 -18.99
CA THR A 71 2.97 -5.69 -19.62
C THR A 71 3.15 -5.59 -21.12
N ALA A 72 2.06 -5.65 -21.89
CA ALA A 72 2.09 -5.63 -23.36
C ALA A 72 2.77 -4.36 -23.92
N ASN A 73 2.62 -3.21 -23.26
CA ASN A 73 3.24 -1.96 -23.69
C ASN A 73 4.00 -1.27 -22.54
N LEU A 74 5.19 -1.81 -22.24
CA LEU A 74 6.03 -1.32 -21.14
C LEU A 74 6.43 0.16 -21.31
N THR A 75 6.71 0.61 -22.53
CA THR A 75 7.07 2.00 -22.81
C THR A 75 5.94 2.96 -22.44
N SER A 76 4.71 2.68 -22.88
CA SER A 76 3.54 3.51 -22.56
C SER A 76 3.28 3.54 -21.05
N TYR A 77 3.36 2.38 -20.40
CA TYR A 77 3.22 2.26 -18.95
C TYR A 77 4.24 3.13 -18.20
N LEU A 78 5.51 3.09 -18.59
CA LEU A 78 6.57 3.88 -17.97
C LEU A 78 6.35 5.39 -18.15
N ASN A 79 5.96 5.84 -19.34
CA ASN A 79 5.60 7.25 -19.57
C ASN A 79 4.45 7.69 -18.65
N ASN A 80 3.37 6.90 -18.58
CA ASN A 80 2.23 7.19 -17.71
C ASN A 80 2.65 7.25 -16.23
N LEU A 81 3.51 6.32 -15.78
CA LEU A 81 4.02 6.31 -14.42
C LEU A 81 4.85 7.56 -14.12
N ILE A 82 5.75 7.96 -15.02
CA ILE A 82 6.60 9.15 -14.87
C ILE A 82 5.76 10.42 -14.83
N GLU A 83 4.84 10.58 -15.78
CA GLU A 83 3.93 11.75 -15.84
C GLU A 83 3.04 11.86 -14.60
N LYS A 84 2.64 10.73 -14.02
CA LYS A 84 1.82 10.65 -12.80
C LYS A 84 2.63 10.61 -11.51
N THR A 85 3.93 10.92 -11.52
CA THR A 85 4.74 10.92 -10.29
C THR A 85 5.38 12.28 -10.06
N ILE A 86 4.82 13.06 -9.11
CA ILE A 86 5.36 14.39 -8.75
C ILE A 86 6.43 14.36 -7.66
N TYR A 87 6.66 13.19 -7.04
CA TYR A 87 7.74 13.05 -6.07
C TYR A 87 9.07 13.29 -6.79
N SER A 88 9.95 14.11 -6.23
CA SER A 88 11.13 14.59 -6.96
C SER A 88 12.31 13.61 -6.91
N ALA A 89 12.48 12.91 -5.78
CA ALA A 89 13.61 12.02 -5.53
C ALA A 89 13.21 10.57 -5.77
N TYR A 90 13.12 10.16 -7.04
CA TYR A 90 12.90 8.75 -7.37
C TYR A 90 13.72 8.29 -8.59
N GLU A 91 13.90 6.99 -8.68
CA GLU A 91 14.39 6.29 -9.87
C GLU A 91 13.47 5.10 -10.18
N ILE A 92 13.49 4.63 -11.42
CA ILE A 92 12.77 3.45 -11.87
C ILE A 92 13.80 2.41 -12.29
N LEU A 93 13.74 1.23 -11.67
CA LEU A 93 14.63 0.11 -11.96
C LEU A 93 13.90 -0.93 -12.79
N LEU A 94 14.55 -1.35 -13.87
CA LEU A 94 14.09 -2.38 -14.78
C LEU A 94 15.17 -3.45 -14.95
N PRO A 95 14.82 -4.74 -15.05
CA PRO A 95 15.77 -5.77 -15.43
C PRO A 95 16.37 -5.48 -16.81
N GLU A 96 17.67 -5.73 -16.99
CA GLU A 96 18.35 -5.60 -18.30
C GLU A 96 17.66 -6.38 -19.43
N SER A 97 17.03 -7.52 -19.11
CA SER A 97 16.26 -8.31 -20.07
C SER A 97 15.07 -7.56 -20.69
N LEU A 98 14.66 -6.42 -20.12
CA LEU A 98 13.59 -5.57 -20.63
C LEU A 98 14.08 -4.38 -21.45
N GLN A 99 15.39 -4.19 -21.58
CA GLN A 99 15.95 -3.01 -22.26
C GLN A 99 15.42 -2.85 -23.68
N ASP A 100 15.38 -3.93 -24.47
CA ASP A 100 14.89 -3.90 -25.85
C ASP A 100 13.37 -3.63 -25.97
N SER A 101 12.63 -3.79 -24.87
CA SER A 101 11.18 -3.53 -24.81
C SER A 101 10.84 -2.08 -24.45
N VAL A 102 11.85 -1.25 -24.18
CA VAL A 102 11.71 0.14 -23.74
C VAL A 102 12.33 1.06 -24.79
N THR A 103 11.51 1.90 -25.43
CA THR A 103 12.00 2.81 -26.48
C THR A 103 12.23 4.25 -25.99
N ILE A 104 11.84 4.55 -24.75
CA ILE A 104 12.03 5.87 -24.14
C ILE A 104 13.43 5.98 -23.52
N ASN A 105 14.08 7.11 -23.78
CA ASN A 105 15.32 7.48 -23.10
C ASN A 105 15.01 8.49 -21.98
N ASN A 106 14.96 8.02 -20.74
CA ASN A 106 14.71 8.87 -19.58
C ASN A 106 15.74 8.57 -18.47
N LYS A 107 16.38 9.62 -17.95
CA LYS A 107 17.40 9.53 -16.89
C LYS A 107 16.93 8.90 -15.58
N LEU A 108 15.60 8.88 -15.35
CA LEU A 108 14.99 8.23 -14.20
C LEU A 108 15.04 6.72 -14.31
N ILE A 109 15.13 6.19 -15.54
CA ILE A 109 15.13 4.75 -15.80
C ILE A 109 16.56 4.23 -15.76
N ARG A 110 16.78 3.18 -14.96
CA ARG A 110 18.03 2.42 -14.91
C ARG A 110 17.75 0.96 -15.16
N PHE A 111 18.52 0.39 -16.07
CA PHE A 111 18.57 -1.06 -16.25
C PHE A 111 19.56 -1.66 -15.26
N ILE A 112 19.16 -2.78 -14.66
CA ILE A 112 19.92 -3.46 -13.61
C ILE A 112 20.07 -4.95 -13.93
N ALA A 113 21.27 -5.47 -13.64
CA ALA A 113 21.58 -6.87 -13.82
C ALA A 113 20.87 -7.76 -12.79
N GLY A 114 20.76 -9.06 -13.11
CA GLY A 114 20.16 -10.07 -12.25
C GLY A 114 18.73 -10.44 -12.63
N THR A 115 18.28 -11.59 -12.13
CA THR A 115 17.01 -12.21 -12.51
C THR A 115 16.02 -12.35 -11.36
N THR A 116 16.42 -11.95 -10.15
CA THR A 116 15.65 -12.14 -8.91
C THR A 116 15.34 -10.80 -8.27
N ARG A 117 14.18 -10.68 -7.60
CA ARG A 117 13.78 -9.50 -6.82
C ARG A 117 14.84 -9.06 -5.83
N ASP A 118 15.44 -10.01 -5.12
CA ASP A 118 16.44 -9.70 -4.11
C ASP A 118 17.66 -8.96 -4.69
N LYS A 119 18.23 -9.47 -5.80
CA LYS A 119 19.31 -8.78 -6.53
C LYS A 119 18.91 -7.38 -7.02
N TRP A 120 17.66 -7.21 -7.46
CA TRP A 120 17.17 -5.92 -7.92
C TRP A 120 17.06 -4.91 -6.77
N ILE A 121 16.56 -5.36 -5.61
CA ILE A 121 16.48 -4.57 -4.38
C ILE A 121 17.88 -4.14 -3.93
N HIS A 122 18.86 -5.05 -3.92
CA HIS A 122 20.25 -4.73 -3.57
C HIS A 122 20.95 -3.79 -4.56
N SER A 123 20.44 -3.65 -5.79
CA SER A 123 20.99 -2.74 -6.82
C SER A 123 20.40 -1.32 -6.75
N ALA A 124 19.39 -1.13 -5.89
CA ALA A 124 18.71 0.14 -5.70
C ALA A 124 19.60 1.17 -4.98
N LYS A 125 19.44 2.45 -5.32
CA LYS A 125 20.11 3.56 -4.62
C LYS A 125 19.21 4.24 -3.59
N GLY A 126 17.90 3.99 -3.66
CA GLY A 126 16.92 4.58 -2.78
C GLY A 126 17.00 4.04 -1.36
N GLU A 127 16.77 4.93 -0.40
CA GLU A 127 16.57 4.56 1.00
C GLU A 127 15.24 3.83 1.19
N TYR A 128 14.31 4.04 0.25
CA TYR A 128 13.03 3.35 0.18
C TYR A 128 12.88 2.64 -1.15
N ILE A 129 12.25 1.48 -1.10
CA ILE A 129 11.97 0.63 -2.25
C ILE A 129 10.47 0.58 -2.48
N VAL A 130 10.06 0.74 -3.73
CA VAL A 130 8.70 0.40 -4.18
C VAL A 130 8.78 -0.79 -5.12
N LEU A 131 8.15 -1.90 -4.78
CA LEU A 131 7.84 -2.98 -5.72
C LEU A 131 6.50 -2.66 -6.38
N LEU A 132 6.47 -2.54 -7.70
CA LEU A 132 5.26 -2.18 -8.45
C LEU A 132 5.08 -3.08 -9.68
N ASP A 133 3.92 -3.71 -9.77
CA ASP A 133 3.55 -4.48 -10.97
C ASP A 133 3.37 -3.56 -12.18
N ALA A 134 3.95 -3.95 -13.31
CA ALA A 134 3.72 -3.29 -14.59
C ALA A 134 2.22 -3.35 -14.96
N GLY A 135 1.74 -2.28 -15.60
CA GLY A 135 0.33 -2.10 -15.96
C GLY A 135 -0.55 -1.53 -14.84
N LEU A 136 -0.01 -1.33 -13.62
CA LEU A 136 -0.68 -0.60 -12.55
C LEU A 136 -0.27 0.89 -12.55
N VAL A 137 -1.16 1.75 -13.02
CA VAL A 137 -0.89 3.19 -13.12
C VAL A 137 -1.54 3.95 -11.97
N PRO A 138 -0.81 4.84 -11.27
CA PRO A 138 -1.38 5.70 -10.25
C PRO A 138 -2.47 6.62 -10.83
N THR A 139 -3.60 6.72 -10.13
CA THR A 139 -4.71 7.60 -10.56
C THR A 139 -4.48 9.07 -10.19
N LYS A 140 -3.68 9.33 -9.16
CA LYS A 140 -3.32 10.67 -8.67
C LYS A 140 -1.82 10.87 -8.69
N SER A 141 -1.39 12.08 -9.01
CA SER A 141 0.02 12.38 -9.25
C SER A 141 0.90 12.40 -7.99
N ASN A 142 0.26 12.59 -6.83
CA ASN A 142 0.88 12.62 -5.50
C ASN A 142 0.97 11.25 -4.81
N TRP A 143 0.66 10.14 -5.49
CA TRP A 143 0.59 8.80 -4.89
C TRP A 143 1.82 8.44 -4.05
N LEU A 144 3.04 8.73 -4.55
CA LEU A 144 4.27 8.35 -3.86
C LEU A 144 4.48 9.22 -2.62
N LYS A 145 4.12 10.51 -2.69
CA LYS A 145 4.10 11.40 -1.52
C LYS A 145 3.16 10.88 -0.43
N GLU A 146 1.99 10.36 -0.82
CA GLU A 146 1.03 9.79 0.13
C GLU A 146 1.52 8.49 0.77
N MET A 147 2.18 7.62 0.01
CA MET A 147 2.79 6.40 0.57
C MET A 147 3.96 6.77 1.50
N MET A 148 4.84 7.68 1.08
CA MET A 148 5.98 8.17 1.87
C MET A 148 5.56 8.96 3.11
N ASN A 149 4.39 9.61 3.10
CA ASN A 149 3.82 10.26 4.29
C ASN A 149 3.62 9.26 5.45
N ILE A 150 3.24 8.02 5.12
CA ILE A 150 3.03 6.94 6.09
C ILE A 150 4.33 6.13 6.29
N GLY A 151 4.99 5.74 5.20
CA GLY A 151 6.12 4.80 5.21
C GLY A 151 7.38 5.30 5.89
N GLN A 152 7.52 6.62 6.08
CA GLN A 152 8.66 7.20 6.81
C GLN A 152 8.52 7.13 8.34
N GLN A 153 7.36 6.74 8.87
CA GLN A 153 7.24 6.53 10.31
C GLN A 153 8.05 5.30 10.74
N GLU A 154 8.90 5.44 11.75
CA GLU A 154 9.78 4.34 12.22
C GLU A 154 9.01 3.07 12.64
N THR A 155 7.77 3.21 13.10
CA THR A 155 6.89 2.07 13.46
C THR A 155 6.33 1.31 12.25
N VAL A 156 6.48 1.83 11.03
CA VAL A 156 5.89 1.26 9.82
C VAL A 156 6.95 0.48 9.06
N GLY A 157 6.68 -0.80 8.79
CA GLY A 157 7.58 -1.64 8.03
C GLY A 157 7.27 -1.61 6.54
N LEU A 158 5.97 -1.70 6.21
CA LEU A 158 5.51 -1.80 4.82
C LEU A 158 4.23 -1.01 4.58
N VAL A 159 4.12 -0.41 3.40
CA VAL A 159 2.92 0.31 2.95
C VAL A 159 2.44 -0.23 1.61
N THR A 160 1.14 -0.50 1.47
CA THR A 160 0.50 -0.83 0.19
C THR A 160 -0.52 0.23 -0.21
N GLY A 161 -0.68 0.47 -1.51
CA GLY A 161 -1.79 1.26 -2.04
C GLY A 161 -3.10 0.46 -2.19
N LYS A 162 -4.14 1.14 -2.65
CA LYS A 162 -5.37 0.54 -3.19
C LYS A 162 -5.12 0.12 -4.62
N VAL A 163 -5.43 -1.12 -4.96
CA VAL A 163 -5.38 -1.61 -6.34
C VAL A 163 -6.79 -1.85 -6.84
N VAL A 164 -7.11 -1.28 -8.00
CA VAL A 164 -8.38 -1.48 -8.70
C VAL A 164 -8.14 -2.01 -10.10
N ASP A 165 -9.07 -2.83 -10.58
CA ASP A 165 -9.03 -3.38 -11.93
C ASP A 165 -9.36 -2.30 -13.00
N HIS A 166 -9.31 -2.70 -14.27
CA HIS A 166 -9.65 -1.83 -15.40
C HIS A 166 -11.07 -1.27 -15.34
N ARG A 167 -12.00 -1.93 -14.62
CA ARG A 167 -13.38 -1.50 -14.37
C ARG A 167 -13.54 -0.72 -13.07
N TYR A 168 -12.44 -0.34 -12.43
CA TYR A 168 -12.40 0.39 -11.17
C TYR A 168 -13.04 -0.37 -10.00
N ARG A 169 -12.98 -1.70 -10.02
CA ARG A 169 -13.36 -2.55 -8.88
C ARG A 169 -12.13 -2.94 -8.09
N ILE A 170 -12.26 -3.06 -6.78
CA ILE A 170 -11.14 -3.38 -5.89
C ILE A 170 -10.57 -4.77 -6.21
N GLU A 171 -9.26 -4.84 -6.43
CA GLU A 171 -8.51 -6.09 -6.46
C GLU A 171 -7.92 -6.40 -5.08
N THR A 172 -7.31 -5.39 -4.44
CA THR A 172 -6.74 -5.51 -3.09
C THR A 172 -6.68 -4.17 -2.36
N VAL A 173 -6.82 -4.23 -1.03
CA VAL A 173 -6.58 -3.13 -0.07
C VAL A 173 -5.76 -3.66 1.11
N GLY A 174 -4.81 -4.55 0.82
CA GLY A 174 -4.21 -5.49 1.76
C GLY A 174 -4.92 -6.84 1.72
N VAL A 175 -4.27 -7.84 2.32
CA VAL A 175 -4.75 -9.23 2.38
C VAL A 175 -4.68 -9.74 3.82
N SER A 176 -5.49 -10.77 4.10
CA SER A 176 -5.43 -11.56 5.32
C SER A 176 -5.26 -13.04 4.98
N ILE A 177 -4.69 -13.81 5.88
CA ILE A 177 -4.45 -15.24 5.68
C ILE A 177 -5.62 -16.04 6.26
N ASP A 178 -6.28 -16.85 5.44
CA ASP A 178 -7.28 -17.83 5.91
C ASP A 178 -6.63 -19.20 6.00
N LYS A 179 -6.13 -19.50 7.20
CA LYS A 179 -5.50 -20.79 7.51
C LYS A 179 -6.47 -21.97 7.33
N LYS A 180 -7.77 -21.79 7.63
CA LYS A 180 -8.75 -22.90 7.53
C LYS A 180 -8.97 -23.30 6.08
N LYS A 181 -9.02 -22.31 5.17
CA LYS A 181 -9.22 -22.54 3.73
C LYS A 181 -7.93 -22.53 2.93
N ASN A 182 -6.78 -22.45 3.59
CA ASN A 182 -5.46 -22.52 2.97
C ASN A 182 -5.29 -21.52 1.81
N ARG A 183 -5.75 -20.27 2.00
CA ARG A 183 -5.77 -19.23 0.96
C ARG A 183 -5.60 -17.83 1.52
N LEU A 184 -5.27 -16.90 0.64
CA LEU A 184 -5.39 -15.47 0.94
C LEU A 184 -6.85 -15.01 0.81
N LEU A 185 -7.27 -14.17 1.74
CA LEU A 185 -8.47 -13.37 1.65
C LEU A 185 -8.10 -12.00 1.12
N TYR A 186 -8.91 -11.51 0.19
CA TYR A 186 -8.83 -10.17 -0.37
C TYR A 186 -10.07 -9.41 0.11
N PRO A 187 -10.01 -8.72 1.26
CA PRO A 187 -11.14 -7.94 1.76
C PRO A 187 -11.63 -6.96 0.70
N GLU A 188 -12.95 -6.83 0.58
CA GLU A 188 -13.60 -5.86 -0.32
C GLU A 188 -13.35 -6.10 -1.82
N LYS A 189 -12.71 -7.22 -2.21
CA LYS A 189 -12.48 -7.55 -3.63
C LYS A 189 -13.79 -7.58 -4.42
N GLY A 190 -13.79 -6.94 -5.58
CA GLY A 190 -14.94 -6.83 -6.49
C GLY A 190 -15.91 -5.70 -6.17
N THR A 191 -15.76 -5.03 -5.02
CA THR A 191 -16.56 -3.84 -4.71
C THR A 191 -16.10 -2.62 -5.55
N PRO A 192 -16.96 -1.60 -5.76
CA PRO A 192 -16.55 -0.37 -6.44
C PRO A 192 -15.40 0.35 -5.72
N GLY A 193 -14.39 0.83 -6.45
CA GLY A 193 -13.20 1.48 -5.86
C GLY A 193 -13.46 2.80 -5.13
N ASN A 194 -14.60 3.44 -5.42
CA ASN A 194 -15.12 4.63 -4.74
C ASN A 194 -16.03 4.31 -3.54
N SER A 195 -16.25 3.03 -3.21
CA SER A 195 -16.96 2.63 -2.01
C SER A 195 -16.22 3.08 -0.76
N LEU A 196 -16.97 3.49 0.26
CA LEU A 196 -16.43 3.71 1.61
C LEU A 196 -16.03 2.38 2.26
N GLY A 197 -16.69 1.29 1.86
CA GLY A 197 -16.57 -0.02 2.47
C GLY A 197 -17.18 -0.06 3.87
N TYR A 198 -17.03 -1.21 4.52
CA TYR A 198 -17.46 -1.36 5.91
C TYR A 198 -16.66 -0.42 6.83
N TYR A 199 -17.33 0.49 7.54
CA TYR A 199 -16.72 1.44 8.47
C TYR A 199 -15.50 2.20 7.89
N TYR A 200 -15.62 2.71 6.66
CA TYR A 200 -14.55 3.46 5.98
C TYR A 200 -13.25 2.66 5.76
N ARG A 201 -13.24 1.34 5.92
CA ARG A 201 -12.02 0.53 5.77
C ARG A 201 -11.39 0.65 4.39
N ILE A 202 -12.17 0.91 3.34
CA ILE A 202 -11.65 1.15 1.98
C ILE A 202 -11.13 2.59 1.83
N ALA A 203 -11.80 3.54 2.49
CA ALA A 203 -11.61 4.97 2.31
C ALA A 203 -10.45 5.56 3.13
N LEU A 204 -10.11 4.98 4.28
CA LEU A 204 -9.11 5.52 5.20
C LEU A 204 -7.88 4.61 5.34
N PRO A 205 -6.70 5.18 5.62
CA PRO A 205 -5.53 4.38 5.94
C PRO A 205 -5.77 3.52 7.19
N ARG A 206 -5.25 2.30 7.20
CA ARG A 206 -5.38 1.39 8.34
C ARG A 206 -4.24 0.39 8.38
N ASN A 207 -3.98 -0.16 9.56
CA ASN A 207 -3.10 -1.30 9.66
C ASN A 207 -3.76 -2.55 9.05
N ILE A 208 -2.94 -3.38 8.43
CA ILE A 208 -3.33 -4.62 7.76
C ILE A 208 -2.39 -5.74 8.18
N GLN A 209 -2.80 -7.00 8.01
CA GLN A 209 -1.91 -8.13 8.27
C GLN A 209 -0.76 -8.15 7.25
N ALA A 210 -1.09 -8.14 5.96
CA ALA A 210 -0.12 -8.29 4.90
C ALA A 210 -0.59 -7.66 3.58
N ALA A 211 0.31 -7.60 2.59
CA ALA A 211 0.02 -7.14 1.24
C ALA A 211 0.76 -7.99 0.20
N THR A 212 0.26 -8.01 -1.04
CA THR A 212 0.95 -8.66 -2.17
C THR A 212 1.85 -7.65 -2.88
N GLU A 213 2.75 -8.13 -3.73
CA GLU A 213 3.73 -7.30 -4.46
C GLU A 213 3.13 -6.40 -5.56
N HIS A 214 1.80 -6.29 -5.64
CA HIS A 214 1.15 -5.36 -6.57
C HIS A 214 1.67 -3.94 -6.40
N CYS A 215 1.81 -3.50 -5.14
CA CYS A 215 2.43 -2.24 -4.79
C CYS A 215 2.87 -2.28 -3.32
N LEU A 216 4.18 -2.36 -3.07
CA LEU A 216 4.75 -2.39 -1.72
C LEU A 216 5.83 -1.34 -1.59
N LEU A 217 5.72 -0.45 -0.61
CA LEU A 217 6.75 0.49 -0.19
C LEU A 217 7.38 0.02 1.13
N PHE A 218 8.70 0.02 1.24
CA PHE A 218 9.42 -0.26 2.49
C PHE A 218 10.81 0.40 2.53
N LYS A 219 11.39 0.51 3.73
CA LYS A 219 12.74 1.06 3.95
C LYS A 219 13.79 -0.03 3.67
N ILE A 220 14.85 0.31 2.94
CA ILE A 220 15.87 -0.69 2.54
C ILE A 220 16.59 -1.28 3.76
N THR A 221 16.81 -0.48 4.81
CA THR A 221 17.47 -0.95 6.04
C THR A 221 16.67 -2.05 6.73
N ASP A 222 15.33 -1.92 6.77
CA ASP A 222 14.46 -2.94 7.36
C ASP A 222 14.48 -4.23 6.54
N TYR A 223 14.56 -4.12 5.21
CA TYR A 223 14.68 -5.28 4.32
C TYR A 223 15.98 -6.05 4.58
N LEU A 224 17.09 -5.35 4.84
CA LEU A 224 18.39 -5.95 5.11
C LEU A 224 18.48 -6.62 6.49
N GLU A 225 17.57 -6.30 7.42
CA GLU A 225 17.49 -6.92 8.75
C GLU A 225 16.65 -8.19 8.78
N VAL A 226 15.94 -8.51 7.69
CA VAL A 226 15.12 -9.71 7.56
C VAL A 226 15.64 -10.62 6.46
N ARG A 227 15.00 -11.78 6.29
CA ARG A 227 15.40 -12.78 5.28
C ARG A 227 15.18 -12.30 3.83
N GLY A 228 14.27 -11.36 3.62
CA GLY A 228 13.95 -10.81 2.30
C GLY A 228 12.96 -11.66 1.52
N ILE A 229 12.90 -11.46 0.19
CA ILE A 229 11.93 -12.12 -0.69
C ILE A 229 12.39 -13.53 -1.09
N ASP A 230 11.51 -14.52 -0.89
CA ASP A 230 11.65 -15.88 -1.41
C ASP A 230 10.74 -16.11 -2.62
N GLU A 231 11.32 -16.05 -3.82
CA GLU A 231 10.59 -16.25 -5.08
C GLU A 231 9.97 -17.64 -5.24
N GLN A 232 10.47 -18.62 -4.48
CA GLN A 232 9.92 -19.98 -4.53
C GLN A 232 8.53 -20.07 -3.88
N LEU A 233 8.10 -19.04 -3.14
CA LEU A 233 6.75 -18.91 -2.60
C LEU A 233 5.72 -18.49 -3.66
N GLY A 234 6.15 -17.95 -4.79
CA GLY A 234 5.27 -17.46 -5.85
C GLY A 234 4.65 -16.08 -5.58
N GLN A 235 4.10 -15.49 -6.64
CA GLN A 235 3.68 -14.07 -6.69
C GLN A 235 2.66 -13.67 -5.63
N GLU A 236 1.74 -14.56 -5.27
CA GLU A 236 0.72 -14.26 -4.25
C GLU A 236 1.33 -14.17 -2.84
N TRP A 237 2.40 -14.91 -2.57
CA TRP A 237 2.90 -15.12 -1.21
C TRP A 237 4.18 -14.35 -0.88
N MET A 238 5.00 -13.97 -1.87
CA MET A 238 6.25 -13.24 -1.63
C MET A 238 6.06 -11.98 -0.77
N GLY A 239 5.15 -11.10 -1.18
CA GLY A 239 4.84 -9.88 -0.42
C GLY A 239 4.22 -10.16 0.95
N VAL A 240 3.45 -11.25 1.06
CA VAL A 240 2.81 -11.66 2.31
C VAL A 240 3.85 -12.16 3.31
N ASP A 241 4.81 -12.97 2.85
CA ASP A 241 5.93 -13.44 3.66
C ASP A 241 6.77 -12.26 4.16
N LEU A 242 7.15 -11.33 3.28
CA LEU A 242 7.87 -10.13 3.68
C LEU A 242 7.10 -9.27 4.70
N SER A 243 5.78 -9.13 4.53
CA SER A 243 4.91 -8.43 5.48
C SER A 243 4.94 -9.06 6.88
N LEU A 244 4.99 -10.40 6.96
CA LEU A 244 5.11 -11.11 8.23
C LEU A 244 6.51 -11.01 8.83
N GLN A 245 7.56 -10.97 8.00
CA GLN A 245 8.93 -10.74 8.48
C GLN A 245 9.03 -9.40 9.21
N PHE A 246 8.56 -8.30 8.63
CA PHE A 246 8.63 -6.99 9.29
C PHE A 246 7.83 -6.92 10.59
N THR A 247 6.66 -7.55 10.64
CA THR A 247 5.85 -7.56 11.88
C THR A 247 6.45 -8.44 12.96
N SER A 248 6.91 -9.64 12.63
CA SER A 248 7.37 -10.62 13.61
C SER A 248 8.83 -10.45 14.05
N GLN A 249 9.69 -9.94 13.17
CA GLN A 249 11.14 -9.83 13.42
C GLN A 249 11.54 -8.42 13.84
N LEU A 250 10.82 -7.38 13.36
CA LEU A 250 11.15 -5.97 13.61
C LEU A 250 10.10 -5.23 14.45
N ASP A 251 8.99 -5.89 14.84
CA ASP A 251 7.85 -5.26 15.54
C ASP A 251 7.27 -4.03 14.81
N LYS A 252 7.31 -4.06 13.47
CA LYS A 252 6.80 -2.96 12.64
C LYS A 252 5.44 -3.29 12.05
N ARG A 253 4.56 -2.31 11.91
CA ARG A 253 3.21 -2.50 11.35
C ARG A 253 3.17 -2.33 9.84
N ASN A 254 2.30 -3.12 9.20
CA ASN A 254 1.97 -2.98 7.79
C ASN A 254 0.75 -2.07 7.62
N VAL A 255 0.78 -1.15 6.66
CA VAL A 255 -0.25 -0.12 6.51
C VAL A 255 -0.80 -0.09 5.09
N TYR A 256 -2.12 -0.08 4.98
CA TYR A 256 -2.81 0.28 3.74
C TYR A 256 -2.94 1.80 3.65
N CYS A 257 -2.43 2.39 2.56
CA CYS A 257 -2.57 3.80 2.21
C CYS A 257 -3.71 4.00 1.20
N SER A 258 -4.87 4.45 1.69
CA SER A 258 -6.06 4.65 0.83
C SER A 258 -5.92 5.81 -0.16
N TYR A 259 -4.98 6.73 0.06
CA TYR A 259 -4.75 7.90 -0.78
C TYR A 259 -3.90 7.61 -2.02
N ALA A 260 -3.20 6.46 -2.05
CA ALA A 260 -2.49 5.97 -3.23
C ALA A 260 -3.33 4.90 -3.91
N VAL A 261 -3.92 5.23 -5.07
CA VAL A 261 -4.76 4.31 -5.84
C VAL A 261 -4.10 4.00 -7.17
N PHE A 262 -3.96 2.72 -7.46
CA PHE A 262 -3.40 2.19 -8.69
C PHE A 262 -4.48 1.48 -9.49
N LYS A 263 -4.63 1.85 -10.75
CA LYS A 263 -5.59 1.26 -11.67
C LYS A 263 -4.86 0.40 -12.68
N ALA A 264 -5.36 -0.81 -12.90
CA ALA A 264 -4.94 -1.63 -14.01
C ALA A 264 -5.41 -1.02 -15.35
N GLU A 265 -4.51 -0.81 -16.30
CA GLU A 265 -4.88 -0.32 -17.65
C GLU A 265 -5.65 -1.37 -18.45
N GLU A 266 -5.35 -2.65 -18.20
CA GLU A 266 -5.95 -3.79 -18.88
C GLU A 266 -6.43 -4.86 -17.90
N GLN A 267 -7.16 -5.87 -18.41
CA GLN A 267 -7.50 -7.03 -17.61
C GLN A 267 -6.23 -7.81 -17.26
N ARG A 268 -5.88 -7.81 -15.97
CA ARG A 268 -4.69 -8.50 -15.48
C ARG A 268 -4.89 -10.01 -15.53
N LYS A 269 -3.85 -10.72 -15.94
CA LYS A 269 -3.81 -12.18 -15.81
C LYS A 269 -3.75 -12.54 -14.32
N VAL A 270 -4.42 -13.63 -13.95
CA VAL A 270 -4.36 -14.17 -12.58
C VAL A 270 -2.90 -14.47 -12.24
N MET A 271 -2.46 -14.07 -11.04
CA MET A 271 -1.11 -14.34 -10.55
C MET A 271 -0.77 -15.83 -10.63
N ASP A 272 0.51 -16.13 -10.80
CA ASP A 272 1.00 -17.51 -10.89
C ASP A 272 0.61 -18.30 -9.62
N LYS A 273 -0.05 -19.44 -9.80
CA LYS A 273 -0.44 -20.38 -8.73
C LYS A 273 0.68 -21.34 -8.32
N LYS A 274 1.90 -21.21 -8.86
CA LYS A 274 3.03 -22.08 -8.49
C LYS A 274 3.37 -22.06 -6.98
N GLY A 275 2.97 -21.01 -6.27
CA GLY A 275 3.09 -20.91 -4.82
C GLY A 275 2.06 -21.76 -4.07
N THR A 276 2.49 -22.54 -3.08
CA THR A 276 1.56 -23.24 -2.17
C THR A 276 1.65 -22.65 -0.78
N ILE A 277 0.49 -22.50 -0.12
CA ILE A 277 0.45 -22.08 1.29
C ILE A 277 1.26 -23.02 2.19
N LYS A 278 1.44 -24.29 1.80
CA LYS A 278 2.19 -25.26 2.61
C LYS A 278 3.63 -24.79 2.82
N LYS A 279 4.32 -24.43 1.73
CA LYS A 279 5.70 -23.92 1.80
C LYS A 279 5.79 -22.60 2.55
N PHE A 280 4.82 -21.72 2.34
CA PHE A 280 4.72 -20.46 3.09
C PHE A 280 4.54 -20.73 4.60
N ALA A 281 3.63 -21.62 4.97
CA ALA A 281 3.31 -21.91 6.37
C ALA A 281 4.45 -22.62 7.12
N GLU A 282 5.34 -23.33 6.42
CA GLU A 282 6.56 -23.91 7.01
C GLU A 282 7.50 -22.85 7.60
N ASN A 283 7.42 -21.60 7.15
CA ASN A 283 8.23 -20.49 7.67
C ASN A 283 7.67 -19.84 8.94
N TRP A 284 6.42 -20.14 9.33
CA TRP A 284 5.68 -19.32 10.31
C TRP A 284 5.02 -20.16 11.41
N THR A 285 5.06 -19.64 12.63
CA THR A 285 4.28 -20.25 13.73
C THR A 285 2.80 -19.94 13.57
N GLU A 286 1.94 -20.72 14.24
CA GLU A 286 0.50 -20.46 14.19
C GLU A 286 0.13 -19.06 14.66
N MET A 287 0.86 -18.52 15.64
CA MET A 287 0.62 -17.19 16.20
C MET A 287 0.91 -16.09 15.18
N ASN A 288 1.94 -16.25 14.35
CA ASN A 288 2.28 -15.26 13.31
C ASN A 288 1.20 -15.17 12.21
N LEU A 289 0.42 -16.23 12.01
CA LEU A 289 -0.61 -16.29 10.98
C LEU A 289 -1.97 -15.70 11.40
N ILE A 290 -2.13 -15.35 12.68
CA ILE A 290 -3.35 -14.71 13.19
C ILE A 290 -3.33 -13.23 12.80
N ASP A 291 -4.38 -12.78 12.11
CA ASP A 291 -4.55 -11.37 11.76
C ASP A 291 -4.94 -10.55 13.01
N PRO A 292 -4.05 -9.68 13.55
CA PRO A 292 -4.35 -8.90 14.75
C PRO A 292 -5.39 -7.79 14.49
N TYR A 293 -5.70 -7.52 13.21
CA TYR A 293 -6.63 -6.46 12.78
C TYR A 293 -7.98 -7.02 12.31
N LYS A 294 -8.17 -8.34 12.37
CA LYS A 294 -9.46 -9.00 12.14
C LYS A 294 -10.20 -9.19 13.47
N ASN A 295 -11.49 -8.90 13.46
CA ASN A 295 -12.34 -9.24 14.60
C ASN A 295 -12.47 -10.78 14.68
N PRO A 296 -12.06 -11.42 15.80
CA PRO A 296 -12.13 -12.88 15.94
C PRO A 296 -13.56 -13.42 15.90
N ASN A 297 -14.57 -12.57 16.12
CA ASN A 297 -15.99 -12.94 16.13
C ASN A 297 -16.70 -12.77 14.77
N HIS A 298 -15.99 -12.36 13.72
CA HIS A 298 -16.53 -12.27 12.37
C HIS A 298 -15.84 -13.28 11.43
N LEU A 299 -16.61 -14.27 10.96
CA LEU A 299 -16.23 -15.20 9.89
C LEU A 299 -16.26 -14.51 8.53
#